data_AF-A0A7G8FZL7-F1
#
_entry.id   AF-A0A7G8FZL7-F1
#
_cell.length_a   1.000
_cell.length_b   1.000
_cell.length_c   1.000
_cell.angle_alpha   90.00
_cell.angle_beta   90.00
_cell.angle_gamma   90.00
#
_symmetry.space_group_name_H-M   'P 1'
#
loop_
_entity.id
_entity.type
_entity.pdbx_description
1 polymer ?
#
loop_
_entity_poly.entity_id
_entity_poly.type
_entity_poly.pdbx_seq_one_letter_code
_entity_poly.pdbx_strand_id
1 'polypeptide(L)'
;MIEAVRRKAAFWWSHHHSGFNDRQQKLLNRLLDAEPEGFTGGMTLRKAISLTKVSRATAWRDLSELVEQQAIEPIGEGRSRAYRIHWPSASESLAL
;
A
#
# COMPACT_ATOMS: atom_id res chain seq x y z
N MET A 1 7.54 -1.18 -18.28
CA MET A 1 8.70 -0.70 -17.47
C MET A 1 8.65 0.81 -17.22
N ILE A 2 8.61 1.67 -18.25
CA ILE A 2 8.51 3.14 -18.06
C ILE A 2 7.22 3.54 -17.31
N GLU A 3 6.09 2.91 -17.64
CA GLU A 3 4.81 3.23 -17.01
C GLU A 3 4.77 2.89 -15.51
N ALA A 4 5.33 1.74 -15.11
CA ALA A 4 5.42 1.35 -13.70
C ALA A 4 6.25 2.36 -12.89
N VAL A 5 7.36 2.86 -13.46
CA VAL A 5 8.19 3.90 -12.83
C VAL A 5 7.40 5.20 -12.68
N ARG A 6 6.64 5.62 -13.69
CA ARG A 6 5.79 6.82 -13.63
C ARG A 6 4.70 6.70 -12.57
N ARG A 7 3.98 5.58 -12.53
CA ARG A 7 2.92 5.33 -11.53
C ARG A 7 3.50 5.31 -10.12
N LYS A 8 4.63 4.64 -9.91
CA LYS A 8 5.32 4.64 -8.61
C LYS A 8 5.75 6.05 -8.18
N ALA A 9 6.28 6.86 -9.10
CA ALA A 9 6.63 8.24 -8.81
C ALA A 9 5.39 9.09 -8.46
N ALA A 10 4.29 8.93 -9.19
CA ALA A 10 3.04 9.63 -8.91
C ALA A 10 2.46 9.27 -7.54
N PHE A 11 2.51 7.99 -7.14
CA PHE A 11 2.11 7.54 -5.81
C PHE A 11 2.93 8.19 -4.70
N TRP A 12 4.26 8.21 -4.83
CA TRP A 12 5.11 8.84 -3.81
C TRP A 12 4.93 10.35 -3.76
N TRP A 13 4.66 10.98 -4.89
CA TRP A 13 4.31 12.40 -4.95
C TRP A 13 2.99 12.70 -4.24
N SER A 14 1.92 11.92 -4.45
CA SER A 14 0.64 12.15 -3.79
C SER A 14 0.71 11.98 -2.27
N HIS A 15 1.63 11.15 -1.77
CA HIS A 15 1.79 10.86 -0.35
C HIS A 15 3.03 11.52 0.31
N HIS A 16 3.65 12.53 -0.31
CA HIS A 16 4.88 13.13 0.23
C HIS A 16 4.72 13.77 1.62
N HIS A 17 3.50 14.10 2.03
CA HIS A 17 3.18 14.62 3.37
C HIS A 17 2.63 13.56 4.35
N SER A 18 2.45 12.30 3.94
CA SER A 18 1.79 11.28 4.75
C SER A 18 2.62 10.75 5.93
N GLY A 19 3.93 11.06 5.99
CA GLY A 19 4.77 10.74 7.15
C GLY A 19 4.91 9.23 7.42
N PHE A 20 4.86 8.38 6.38
CA PHE A 20 4.94 6.93 6.55
C PHE A 20 6.21 6.49 7.27
N ASN A 21 6.06 5.60 8.25
CA ASN A 21 7.21 4.99 8.93
C ASN A 21 7.91 3.93 8.06
N ASP A 22 9.11 3.50 8.46
CA ASP A 22 9.92 2.55 7.69
C ASP A 22 9.19 1.22 7.38
N ARG A 23 8.34 0.74 8.30
CA ARG A 23 7.58 -0.51 8.09
C ARG A 23 6.50 -0.31 7.04
N GLN A 24 5.76 0.79 7.12
CA GLN A 24 4.75 1.18 6.15
C GLN A 24 5.37 1.36 4.76
N GLN A 25 6.45 2.13 4.66
CA GLN A 25 7.19 2.31 3.41
C GLN A 25 7.67 0.97 2.83
N LYS A 26 8.11 0.03 3.66
CA LYS A 26 8.48 -1.32 3.21
C LYS A 26 7.31 -2.09 2.61
N LEU A 27 6.13 -2.02 3.22
CA LEU A 27 4.92 -2.67 2.70
C LEU A 27 4.48 -2.04 1.37
N LEU A 28 4.48 -0.71 1.29
CA LEU A 28 4.14 0.06 0.09
C LEU A 28 5.12 -0.25 -1.06
N ASN A 29 6.42 -0.21 -0.81
CA ASN A 29 7.42 -0.57 -1.82
C ASN A 29 7.20 -1.98 -2.36
N ARG A 30 6.89 -2.97 -1.50
CA ARG A 30 6.60 -4.34 -1.97
C ARG A 30 5.37 -4.44 -2.87
N LEU A 31 4.36 -3.62 -2.64
CA LEU A 31 3.18 -3.56 -3.51
C LEU A 31 3.51 -2.84 -4.83
N LEU A 32 4.23 -1.72 -4.77
CA LEU A 32 4.60 -0.91 -5.95
C LEU A 32 5.63 -1.61 -6.86
N ASP A 33 6.56 -2.37 -6.28
CA ASP A 33 7.61 -3.09 -7.02
C ASP A 33 7.06 -4.30 -7.79
N ALA A 34 5.82 -4.71 -7.49
CA ALA A 34 5.16 -5.80 -8.19
C ALA A 34 4.39 -5.32 -9.45
N GLU A 35 4.47 -4.03 -9.80
CA GLU A 35 3.87 -3.49 -11.03
C GLU A 35 4.66 -3.90 -12.29
N PRO A 36 3.97 -4.07 -13.44
CA PRO A 36 2.53 -3.85 -13.65
C PRO A 36 1.62 -5.03 -13.28
N GLU A 37 2.17 -6.22 -13.03
CA GLU A 37 1.39 -7.44 -12.81
C GLU A 37 0.61 -7.43 -11.48
N GLY A 38 1.04 -6.56 -10.57
CA GLY A 38 0.51 -6.43 -9.22
C GLY A 38 1.04 -7.52 -8.29
N PHE A 39 0.99 -7.24 -6.99
CA PHE A 39 1.43 -8.21 -5.99
C PHE A 39 0.40 -9.34 -5.87
N THR A 40 0.73 -10.54 -6.35
CA THR A 40 -0.22 -11.67 -6.46
C THR A 40 -0.99 -11.92 -5.16
N GLY A 41 -2.32 -11.77 -5.20
CA GLY A 41 -3.22 -11.93 -4.05
C GLY A 41 -3.13 -10.82 -3.00
N GLY A 42 -2.51 -9.69 -3.32
CA GLY A 42 -2.40 -8.51 -2.46
C GLY A 42 -1.52 -8.70 -1.22
N MET A 43 -1.40 -7.64 -0.43
CA MET A 43 -0.79 -7.67 0.90
C MET A 43 -1.79 -8.27 1.88
N THR A 44 -1.53 -9.44 2.45
CA THR A 44 -2.34 -9.96 3.57
C THR A 44 -1.69 -9.61 4.90
N LEU A 45 -2.44 -9.66 6.01
CA LEU A 45 -1.88 -9.50 7.34
C LEU A 45 -0.72 -10.48 7.61
N ARG A 46 -0.82 -11.72 7.11
CA ARG A 46 0.25 -12.72 7.21
C ARG A 46 1.51 -12.30 6.45
N LYS A 47 1.36 -11.75 5.24
CA LYS A 47 2.49 -11.25 4.45
C LYS A 47 3.13 -10.03 5.13
N ALA A 48 2.32 -9.10 5.66
CA ALA A 48 2.81 -7.94 6.38
C ALA A 48 3.68 -8.34 7.59
N ILE A 49 3.17 -9.24 8.46
CA ILE A 49 3.94 -9.79 9.59
C ILE A 49 5.26 -10.42 9.12
N SER A 50 5.23 -11.22 8.05
CA SER A 50 6.43 -11.87 7.54
C SER A 50 7.47 -10.87 7.02
N LEU A 51 7.03 -9.76 6.42
CA LEU A 51 7.92 -8.74 5.84
C LEU A 51 8.51 -7.82 6.90
N THR A 52 7.72 -7.41 7.90
CA THR A 52 8.14 -6.42 8.91
C THR A 52 8.64 -7.04 10.21
N LYS A 53 8.39 -8.34 10.44
CA LYS A 53 8.80 -9.10 11.63
C LYS A 53 8.27 -8.52 12.95
N VAL A 54 7.11 -7.87 12.92
CA VAL A 54 6.43 -7.33 14.10
C VAL A 54 5.25 -8.20 14.53
N SER A 55 4.69 -7.90 15.71
CA SER A 55 3.49 -8.57 16.21
C SER A 55 2.31 -8.43 15.23
N ARG A 56 1.35 -9.37 15.31
CA ARG A 56 0.10 -9.27 14.54
C ARG A 56 -0.64 -7.96 14.80
N ALA A 57 -0.71 -7.52 16.05
CA ALA A 57 -1.40 -6.28 16.42
C ALA A 57 -0.71 -5.05 15.81
N THR A 58 0.63 -5.03 15.80
CA THR A 58 1.41 -3.94 15.17
C THR A 58 1.23 -3.93 13.66
N ALA A 59 1.33 -5.08 13.00
CA ALA A 59 1.13 -5.17 11.54
C ALA A 59 -0.30 -4.79 11.13
N TRP A 60 -1.30 -5.13 11.94
CA TRP A 60 -2.68 -4.71 11.70
C TRP A 60 -2.83 -3.18 11.80
N ARG A 61 -2.23 -2.55 12.83
CA ARG A 61 -2.23 -1.08 12.94
C ARG A 61 -1.55 -0.43 11.74
N ASP A 62 -0.36 -0.91 11.35
CA ASP A 62 0.34 -0.38 10.18
C ASP A 62 -0.53 -0.45 8.91
N LEU A 63 -1.26 -1.55 8.70
CA LEU A 63 -2.18 -1.70 7.55
C LEU A 63 -3.43 -0.81 7.67
N SER A 64 -4.00 -0.66 8.87
CA SER A 64 -5.16 0.21 9.09
C SER A 64 -4.80 1.68 8.86
N GLU A 65 -3.67 2.15 9.37
CA GLU A 65 -3.18 3.51 9.14
C GLU A 65 -2.96 3.78 7.64
N LEU A 66 -2.39 2.81 6.90
CA LEU A 66 -2.23 2.94 5.45
C LEU A 66 -3.57 3.02 4.68
N VAL A 67 -4.63 2.40 5.21
CA VAL A 67 -5.99 2.53 4.65
C VAL A 67 -6.58 3.89 4.97
N GLU A 68 -6.45 4.35 6.21
CA GLU A 68 -6.91 5.69 6.63
C GLU A 68 -6.24 6.80 5.82
N GLN A 69 -4.96 6.60 5.47
CA GLN A 69 -4.19 7.52 4.62
C GLN A 69 -4.44 7.33 3.12
N GLN A 70 -5.40 6.48 2.73
CA GLN A 70 -5.74 6.19 1.33
C GLN A 70 -4.54 5.74 0.48
N ALA A 71 -3.54 5.11 1.10
CA ALA A 71 -2.36 4.59 0.41
C ALA A 71 -2.58 3.16 -0.09
N ILE A 72 -3.41 2.41 0.63
CA ILE A 72 -3.86 1.07 0.22
C ILE A 72 -5.37 0.95 0.42
N GLU A 73 -5.99 0.06 -0.32
CA GLU A 73 -7.41 -0.28 -0.18
C GLU A 73 -7.61 -1.78 0.02
N PRO A 74 -8.61 -2.20 0.81
CA PRO A 74 -8.88 -3.61 1.02
C PRO A 74 -9.41 -4.27 -0.26
N ILE A 75 -9.00 -5.51 -0.49
CA ILE A 75 -9.57 -6.39 -1.51
C ILE A 75 -9.94 -7.73 -0.87
N GLY A 76 -11.05 -8.31 -1.35
CA GLY A 76 -11.63 -9.50 -0.76
C GLY A 76 -12.18 -9.27 0.66
N GLU A 77 -12.75 -10.32 1.25
CA GLU A 77 -13.46 -10.23 2.52
C GLU A 77 -13.10 -11.39 3.46
N GLY A 78 -13.40 -11.22 4.76
CA GLY A 78 -13.21 -12.25 5.77
C GLY A 78 -11.78 -12.81 5.82
N ARG A 79 -11.66 -14.14 5.65
CA ARG A 79 -10.36 -14.86 5.67
C ARG A 79 -9.50 -14.57 4.44
N SER A 80 -10.07 -13.98 3.40
CA SER A 80 -9.40 -13.64 2.15
C SER A 80 -9.04 -12.16 2.06
N ARG A 81 -9.18 -11.38 3.15
CA ARG A 81 -8.86 -9.95 3.16
C ARG A 81 -7.37 -9.73 2.87
N ALA A 82 -7.11 -8.98 1.82
CA ALA A 82 -5.81 -8.46 1.45
C ALA A 82 -5.91 -6.97 1.13
N TYR A 83 -4.81 -6.35 0.73
CA TYR A 83 -4.76 -4.94 0.37
C TYR A 83 -3.97 -4.74 -0.92
N ARG A 84 -4.37 -3.76 -1.72
CA ARG A 84 -3.64 -3.31 -2.92
C ARG A 84 -3.40 -1.80 -2.84
N ILE A 85 -2.51 -1.27 -3.69
CA ILE A 85 -2.31 0.19 -3.78
C ILE A 85 -3.62 0.85 -4.17
N HIS A 86 -3.99 1.89 -3.42
CA HIS A 86 -5.03 2.83 -3.83
C HIS A 86 -4.36 3.85 -4.74
N TRP A 87 -4.64 3.76 -6.05
CA TRP A 87 -4.02 4.65 -7.03
C TRP A 87 -4.80 5.96 -7.06
N PRO A 88 -4.13 7.11 -6.91
CA PRO A 88 -4.81 8.41 -6.98
C PRO A 88 -5.53 8.54 -8.32
N SER A 89 -6.83 8.77 -8.27
CA SER A 89 -7.63 9.05 -9.47
C SER A 89 -7.42 10.49 -9.94
N ALA A 90 -7.65 10.75 -11.23
CA ALA A 90 -7.57 12.10 -11.79
C ALA A 90 -8.52 13.10 -11.07
N SER A 91 -9.61 12.62 -10.46
CA SER A 91 -10.54 13.44 -9.69
C SER A 91 -10.06 13.82 -8.29
N GLU A 92 -9.16 13.03 -7.68
CA GLU A 92 -8.64 13.32 -6.33
C GLU A 92 -7.48 14.33 -6.35
N SER A 93 -6.85 14.51 -7.51
CA SER A 93 -5.76 15.49 -7.69
C SER A 93 -6.24 16.95 -7.69
N LEU A 94 -7.55 17.20 -7.75
CA LEU A 94 -8.17 18.53 -7.71
C LEU A 94 -8.68 18.93 -6.30
N ALA A 95 -8.55 18.04 -5.31
CA ALA A 95 -9.04 18.27 -3.94
C ALA A 95 -7.93 18.69 -2.96
N LEU A 96 -6.70 18.93 -3.46
CA LEU A 96 -5.56 19.47 -2.72
C LEU A 96 -5.11 20.78 -3.36
#